data_AF-K6YER9-F1
#
_entry.id   AF-K6YER9-F1
#
_cell.length_a   1.000
_cell.length_b   1.000
_cell.length_c   1.000
_cell.angle_alpha   90.00
_cell.angle_beta   90.00
_cell.angle_gamma   90.00
#
_symmetry.space_group_name_H-M   'P 1'
#
loop_
_entity.id
_entity.type
_entity.pdbx_description
1 polymer ?
#
loop_
_entity_poly.entity_id
_entity_poly.type
_entity_poly.pdbx_seq_one_letter_code
_entity_poly.pdbx_strand_id
1 'polypeptide(L)'
;MAYSEKVIDHYENPRNVGGFDKSDPTIATGMVGAPACGDVMKLQLKVGENGVIEDAKFKTYGCGSAIASSSLVTEWVKGKTLDEAVTIKNTDIAEELALPPVKIHCSILAEDAIKAAVEDYKSKHSKAQ
;
A
#
# COMPACT_ATOMS: atom_id res chain seq x y z
N MET A 1 11.66 -17.70 16.22
CA MET A 1 11.75 -16.23 16.03
C MET A 1 10.45 -15.81 15.36
N ALA A 2 9.71 -14.85 15.93
CA ALA A 2 8.30 -14.59 15.58
C ALA A 2 8.09 -13.74 14.31
N TYR A 3 9.17 -13.27 13.68
CA TYR A 3 9.15 -12.42 12.49
C TYR A 3 10.20 -12.93 11.49
N SER A 4 9.85 -12.89 10.19
CA SER A 4 10.76 -13.25 9.11
C SER A 4 11.84 -12.16 8.93
N GLU A 5 13.01 -12.55 8.43
CA GLU A 5 14.12 -11.60 8.18
C GLU A 5 13.68 -10.46 7.24
N LYS A 6 12.79 -10.75 6.30
CA LYS A 6 12.18 -9.74 5.41
C LYS A 6 11.34 -8.72 6.16
N VAL A 7 10.53 -9.15 7.13
CA VAL A 7 9.73 -8.22 7.95
C VAL A 7 10.64 -7.30 8.75
N ILE A 8 11.74 -7.84 9.29
CA ILE A 8 12.72 -7.06 10.05
C ILE A 8 13.44 -6.07 9.13
N ASP A 9 13.88 -6.47 7.94
CA ASP A 9 14.54 -5.59 6.97
C ASP A 9 13.66 -4.41 6.57
N HIS A 10 12.39 -4.67 6.23
CA HIS A 10 11.44 -3.60 5.92
C HIS A 10 11.03 -2.75 7.12
N TYR A 11 11.19 -3.27 8.35
CA TYR A 11 10.90 -2.52 9.56
C TYR A 11 12.07 -1.61 9.95
N GLU A 12 13.31 -2.07 9.84
CA GLU A 12 14.51 -1.28 10.14
C GLU A 12 14.83 -0.29 9.02
N ASN A 13 14.60 -0.68 7.75
CA ASN A 13 14.83 0.15 6.56
C ASN A 13 13.56 0.27 5.71
N PRO A 14 12.51 0.93 6.22
CA PRO A 14 11.27 1.08 5.46
C PRO A 14 11.53 1.95 4.23
N ARG A 15 11.25 1.38 3.05
CA ARG A 15 11.49 2.05 1.76
C ARG A 15 10.30 2.92 1.41
N ASN A 16 10.51 4.05 0.77
CA ASN A 16 9.41 4.90 0.28
C ASN A 16 8.48 5.47 1.37
N VAL A 17 8.99 5.63 2.59
CA VAL A 17 8.25 6.33 3.64
C VAL A 17 8.13 7.81 3.27
N GLY A 18 6.91 8.33 3.29
CA GLY A 18 6.68 9.73 3.01
C GLY A 18 5.25 10.05 2.64
N GLY A 19 5.06 11.22 2.05
CA GLY A 19 3.78 11.59 1.48
C GLY A 19 3.96 12.42 0.24
N PHE A 20 2.89 12.49 -0.52
CA PHE A 20 2.73 13.42 -1.64
C PHE A 20 1.69 14.47 -1.29
N ASP A 21 1.74 15.59 -1.99
CA ASP A 21 0.72 16.61 -1.89
C ASP A 21 -0.60 16.09 -2.46
N LYS A 22 -1.70 16.29 -1.73
CA LYS A 22 -3.03 15.84 -2.16
C LYS A 22 -3.60 16.73 -3.27
N SER A 23 -3.01 17.91 -3.47
CA SER A 23 -3.48 18.91 -4.44
C SER A 23 -3.19 18.51 -5.88
N ASP A 24 -2.30 17.55 -6.09
CA ASP A 24 -1.89 17.11 -7.41
C ASP A 24 -2.91 16.10 -7.99
N PRO A 25 -3.48 16.34 -9.19
CA PRO A 25 -4.47 15.44 -9.80
C PRO A 25 -3.89 14.06 -10.15
N THR A 26 -2.57 13.94 -10.29
CA THR A 26 -1.88 12.67 -10.56
C THR A 26 -1.70 11.80 -9.31
N ILE A 27 -1.99 12.34 -8.13
CA ILE A 27 -1.80 11.65 -6.86
C ILE A 27 -3.10 11.01 -6.40
N ALA A 28 -3.05 9.68 -6.33
CA ALA A 28 -4.06 8.81 -5.77
C ALA A 28 -3.78 8.61 -4.27
N THR A 29 -4.76 8.79 -3.39
CA THR A 29 -4.58 8.56 -1.96
C THR A 29 -5.59 7.56 -1.41
N GLY A 30 -5.09 6.42 -0.94
CA GLY A 30 -5.86 5.42 -0.20
C GLY A 30 -5.53 5.51 1.29
N MET A 31 -6.55 5.66 2.13
CA MET A 31 -6.37 5.59 3.58
C MET A 31 -7.34 4.57 4.14
N VAL A 32 -6.80 3.53 4.77
CA VAL A 32 -7.56 2.39 5.29
C VAL A 32 -7.05 2.00 6.66
N GLY A 33 -7.88 1.27 7.40
CA GLY A 33 -7.58 0.80 8.74
C GLY A 33 -8.60 1.25 9.76
N ALA A 34 -8.55 0.62 10.93
CA ALA A 34 -9.51 0.81 12.00
C ALA A 34 -8.77 1.30 13.25
N PRO A 35 -9.14 2.45 13.82
CA PRO A 35 -8.58 2.91 15.10
C PRO A 35 -8.73 1.86 16.21
N ALA A 36 -9.78 1.04 16.15
CA ALA A 36 -10.04 -0.04 17.10
C ALA A 36 -9.00 -1.17 17.05
N CYS A 37 -8.35 -1.41 15.90
CA CYS A 37 -7.31 -2.42 15.74
C CYS A 37 -5.90 -1.85 15.95
N GLY A 38 -5.77 -0.52 16.03
CA GLY A 38 -4.47 0.16 16.16
C GLY A 38 -3.64 0.17 14.87
N ASP A 39 -4.18 -0.32 13.75
CA ASP A 39 -3.53 -0.37 12.45
C ASP A 39 -4.23 0.61 11.48
N VAL A 40 -3.49 1.62 11.02
CA VAL A 40 -3.91 2.63 10.05
C VAL A 40 -2.83 2.77 8.98
N MET A 41 -3.20 2.54 7.73
CA MET A 41 -2.33 2.66 6.57
C MET A 41 -2.81 3.78 5.67
N LYS A 42 -1.86 4.63 5.26
CA LYS A 42 -2.05 5.63 4.21
C LYS A 42 -1.09 5.34 3.08
N LEU A 43 -1.63 4.98 1.93
CA LEU A 43 -0.92 4.75 0.69
C LEU A 43 -1.18 5.91 -0.27
N GLN A 44 -0.12 6.44 -0.89
CA GLN A 44 -0.22 7.45 -1.91
C GLN A 44 0.54 7.00 -3.15
N LEU A 45 -0.14 6.93 -4.28
CA LEU A 45 0.42 6.50 -5.56
C LEU A 45 0.45 7.70 -6.50
N LYS A 46 1.58 7.91 -7.16
CA LYS A 46 1.75 8.88 -8.24
C LYS A 46 1.57 8.16 -9.55
N VAL A 47 0.47 8.47 -10.23
CA VAL A 47 0.13 7.89 -11.53
C VAL A 47 0.52 8.87 -12.62
N GLY A 48 1.36 8.45 -13.55
CA GLY A 48 1.70 9.24 -14.73
C GLY A 48 0.55 9.27 -15.74
N GLU A 49 0.67 10.11 -16.77
CA GLU A 49 -0.34 10.31 -17.80
C GLU A 49 -0.69 9.02 -18.57
N ASN A 50 0.22 8.05 -18.59
CA ASN A 50 0.03 6.74 -19.23
C ASN A 50 -0.75 5.73 -18.37
N GLY A 51 -1.22 6.11 -17.17
CA GLY A 51 -1.88 5.20 -16.23
C GLY A 51 -0.91 4.26 -15.47
N VAL A 52 0.39 4.55 -15.54
CA VAL A 52 1.46 3.80 -14.86
C VAL A 52 1.85 4.51 -13.57
N ILE A 53 2.05 3.74 -12.50
CA ILE A 53 2.50 4.27 -11.20
C ILE A 53 4.00 4.58 -11.29
N GLU A 54 4.36 5.86 -11.31
CA GLU A 54 5.76 6.29 -11.34
C GLU A 54 6.43 6.18 -9.97
N ASP A 55 5.67 6.51 -8.92
CA ASP A 55 6.19 6.50 -7.56
C ASP A 55 5.08 6.17 -6.56
N ALA A 56 5.45 5.55 -5.47
CA ALA A 56 4.52 5.13 -4.43
C ALA A 56 5.12 5.47 -3.07
N LYS A 57 4.35 6.12 -2.21
CA LYS A 57 4.75 6.46 -0.84
C LYS A 57 3.72 5.94 0.13
N PHE A 58 4.18 5.51 1.30
CA PHE A 58 3.27 5.09 2.36
C PHE A 58 3.61 5.74 3.70
N LYS A 59 2.59 5.79 4.55
CA LYS A 59 2.67 6.02 5.98
C LYS A 59 1.74 5.05 6.68
N THR A 60 2.31 4.15 7.45
CA THR A 60 1.54 3.17 8.22
C THR A 60 1.85 3.34 9.69
N TYR A 61 0.80 3.32 10.49
CA TYR A 61 0.84 3.23 11.94
C TYR A 61 0.28 1.86 12.30
N GLY A 62 1.06 1.02 12.94
CA GLY A 62 0.62 -0.34 13.26
C GLY A 62 1.78 -1.23 13.69
N CYS A 63 1.52 -2.53 13.78
CA CYS A 63 2.55 -3.50 14.10
C CYS A 63 3.65 -3.58 13.01
N GLY A 64 4.86 -4.03 13.37
CA GLY A 64 5.99 -4.13 12.44
C GLY A 64 5.68 -4.93 11.16
N SER A 65 4.81 -5.94 11.26
CA SER A 65 4.29 -6.67 10.10
C SER A 65 3.48 -5.79 9.14
N ALA A 66 2.64 -4.88 9.65
CA ALA A 66 1.87 -3.96 8.81
C ALA A 66 2.76 -2.95 8.08
N ILE A 67 3.82 -2.47 8.75
CA ILE A 67 4.83 -1.60 8.13
C ILE A 67 5.57 -2.35 7.02
N ALA A 68 6.00 -3.58 7.28
CA ALA A 68 6.66 -4.41 6.29
C ALA A 68 5.77 -4.73 5.08
N SER A 69 4.51 -5.11 5.30
CA SER A 69 3.52 -5.30 4.23
C SER A 69 3.32 -4.05 3.40
N SER A 70 3.24 -2.88 4.03
CA SER A 70 3.07 -1.60 3.34
C SER A 70 4.30 -1.27 2.49
N SER A 71 5.50 -1.47 3.04
CA SER A 71 6.77 -1.23 2.32
C SER A 71 6.89 -2.14 1.10
N LEU A 72 6.63 -3.43 1.25
CA LEU A 72 6.70 -4.40 0.16
C LEU A 72 5.72 -4.01 -0.96
N VAL A 73 4.47 -3.68 -0.59
CA VAL A 73 3.45 -3.27 -1.56
C VAL A 73 3.87 -2.02 -2.32
N THR A 74 4.47 -1.02 -1.66
CA THR A 74 4.93 0.18 -2.38
C THR A 74 6.01 -0.09 -3.42
N GLU A 75 6.85 -1.12 -3.22
CA GLU A 75 7.82 -1.53 -4.23
C GLU A 75 7.15 -2.28 -5.38
N TRP A 76 6.18 -3.15 -5.08
CA TRP A 76 5.48 -3.93 -6.09
C TRP A 76 4.62 -3.09 -7.02
N VAL A 77 3.93 -2.08 -6.49
CA VAL A 77 3.07 -1.20 -7.29
C VAL A 77 3.86 -0.22 -8.13
N LYS A 78 5.13 0.04 -7.82
CA LYS A 78 5.97 0.97 -8.57
C LYS A 78 6.30 0.39 -9.95
N GLY A 79 6.01 1.15 -11.00
CA GLY A 79 6.18 0.73 -12.39
C GLY A 79 5.04 -0.14 -12.95
N LYS A 80 4.04 -0.47 -12.13
CA LYS A 80 2.83 -1.17 -12.57
C LYS A 80 1.72 -0.21 -12.97
N THR A 81 0.80 -0.69 -13.78
CA THR A 81 -0.45 0.01 -14.06
C THR A 81 -1.42 -0.09 -12.88
N LEU A 82 -2.42 0.80 -12.83
CA LEU A 82 -3.47 0.75 -11.80
C LEU A 82 -4.21 -0.59 -11.79
N ASP A 83 -4.49 -1.17 -12.96
CA ASP A 83 -5.18 -2.45 -13.05
C ASP A 83 -4.31 -3.59 -12.52
N GLU A 84 -3.00 -3.60 -12.84
CA GLU A 84 -2.07 -4.56 -12.26
C GLU A 84 -1.92 -4.39 -10.74
N ALA A 85 -1.92 -3.15 -10.24
CA ALA A 85 -1.85 -2.92 -8.79
C ALA A 85 -3.06 -3.55 -8.06
N VAL A 86 -4.26 -3.48 -8.65
CA VAL A 86 -5.48 -4.11 -8.08
C VAL A 86 -5.43 -5.63 -8.16
N THR A 87 -4.64 -6.22 -9.06
CA THR A 87 -4.49 -7.68 -9.13
C THR A 87 -3.63 -8.26 -8.01
N ILE A 88 -2.88 -7.44 -7.27
CA ILE A 88 -2.07 -7.88 -6.13
C ILE A 88 -3.01 -8.37 -5.03
N LYS A 89 -2.84 -9.63 -4.60
CA LYS A 89 -3.69 -10.23 -3.57
C LYS A 89 -3.00 -10.23 -2.22
N ASN A 90 -3.82 -10.21 -1.17
CA ASN A 90 -3.37 -10.42 0.20
C ASN A 90 -2.57 -11.73 0.39
N THR A 91 -2.87 -12.79 -0.37
CA THR A 91 -2.16 -14.08 -0.31
C THR A 91 -0.71 -13.94 -0.71
N ASP A 92 -0.42 -13.19 -1.77
CA ASP A 92 0.94 -13.03 -2.30
C ASP A 92 1.81 -12.28 -1.28
N ILE A 93 1.24 -11.25 -0.64
CA ILE A 93 1.91 -10.47 0.43
C ILE A 93 2.16 -11.35 1.67
N ALA A 94 1.19 -12.20 2.02
CA ALA A 94 1.30 -13.09 3.18
C ALA A 94 2.36 -14.18 2.96
N GLU A 95 2.42 -14.76 1.76
CA GLU A 95 3.44 -15.74 1.39
C GLU A 95 4.83 -15.10 1.34
N GLU A 96 4.96 -13.92 0.72
CA GLU A 96 6.25 -13.23 0.57
C GLU A 96 6.89 -12.88 1.92
N LEU A 97 6.06 -12.43 2.88
CA LEU A 97 6.48 -12.08 4.25
C LEU A 97 6.45 -13.27 5.23
N ALA A 98 6.02 -14.45 4.77
CA ALA A 98 5.80 -15.65 5.59
C ALA A 98 4.98 -15.35 6.86
N LEU A 99 3.89 -14.61 6.70
CA LEU A 99 3.06 -14.17 7.83
C LEU A 99 2.32 -15.35 8.46
N PRO A 100 2.30 -15.46 9.80
CA PRO A 100 1.48 -16.46 10.47
C PRO A 100 -0.01 -16.16 10.23
N PRO A 101 -0.89 -17.19 10.29
CA PRO A 101 -2.31 -17.05 9.96
C PRO A 101 -3.06 -15.99 10.80
N VAL A 102 -2.56 -15.67 11.99
CA VAL A 102 -3.12 -14.63 12.88
C VAL A 102 -2.91 -13.20 12.32
N LYS A 103 -1.95 -13.01 11.41
CA LYS A 103 -1.56 -11.71 10.83
C LYS A 103 -2.05 -11.49 9.40
N ILE A 104 -2.91 -12.35 8.87
CA ILE A 104 -3.51 -12.21 7.53
C ILE A 104 -4.32 -10.90 7.39
N HIS A 105 -4.86 -10.35 8.48
CA HIS A 105 -5.55 -9.06 8.47
C HIS A 105 -4.66 -7.90 8.00
N CYS A 106 -3.34 -7.95 8.23
CA CYS A 106 -2.41 -6.93 7.74
C CYS A 106 -2.30 -6.96 6.21
N SER A 107 -2.37 -8.14 5.59
CA SER A 107 -2.34 -8.29 4.13
C SER A 107 -3.64 -7.82 3.49
N ILE A 108 -4.79 -8.07 4.12
CA ILE A 108 -6.10 -7.57 3.65
C ILE A 108 -6.10 -6.04 3.67
N LEU A 109 -5.57 -5.44 4.73
CA LEU A 109 -5.49 -3.99 4.88
C LEU A 109 -4.61 -3.36 3.77
N ALA A 110 -3.53 -4.04 3.37
CA ALA A 110 -2.69 -3.57 2.27
C ALA A 110 -3.40 -3.66 0.90
N GLU A 111 -4.16 -4.73 0.65
CA GLU A 111 -4.99 -4.87 -0.56
C GLU A 111 -6.08 -3.79 -0.62
N ASP A 112 -6.78 -3.55 0.49
CA ASP A 112 -7.80 -2.51 0.60
C ASP A 112 -7.20 -1.12 0.39
N ALA A 113 -5.98 -0.87 0.86
CA ALA A 113 -5.28 0.40 0.66
C ALA A 113 -5.04 0.68 -0.83
N ILE A 114 -4.64 -0.33 -1.60
CA ILE A 114 -4.44 -0.20 -3.04
C ILE A 114 -5.77 0.11 -3.71
N LYS A 115 -6.82 -0.67 -3.43
CA LYS A 115 -8.14 -0.46 -4.03
C LYS A 115 -8.68 0.94 -3.73
N ALA A 116 -8.57 1.39 -2.48
CA ALA A 116 -8.97 2.73 -2.08
C ALA A 116 -8.19 3.83 -2.82
N ALA A 117 -6.87 3.64 -3.02
CA ALA A 117 -6.07 4.58 -3.80
C ALA A 117 -6.51 4.61 -5.27
N VAL A 118 -6.71 3.45 -5.89
CA VAL A 118 -7.17 3.37 -7.29
C VAL A 118 -8.57 3.98 -7.45
N GLU A 119 -9.47 3.77 -6.50
CA GLU A 119 -10.82 4.35 -6.51
C GLU A 119 -10.79 5.87 -6.35
N ASP A 120 -9.92 6.42 -5.50
CA ASP A 120 -9.69 7.87 -5.37
C ASP A 120 -9.19 8.46 -6.70
N TYR A 121 -8.23 7.80 -7.35
CA TYR A 121 -7.72 8.21 -8.66
C TYR A 121 -8.82 8.21 -9.73
N LYS A 122 -9.57 7.11 -9.82
CA LYS A 122 -10.69 6.96 -10.77
C LYS A 122 -11.78 7.99 -10.49
N SER A 123 -12.08 8.28 -9.24
CA SER A 123 -13.07 9.30 -8.86
C SER A 123 -12.66 10.72 -9.24
N LYS A 124 -11.37 11.05 -9.12
CA LYS A 124 -10.81 12.33 -9.57
C LYS A 124 -10.84 12.47 -11.10
N HIS A 125 -10.55 11.39 -11.84
CA HIS A 125 -10.55 11.40 -13.30
C HIS A 125 -11.94 11.23 -13.92
N SER A 126 -12.88 10.56 -13.25
CA SER A 126 -14.25 10.34 -13.71
C SER A 126 -15.13 11.59 -13.56
N LYS A 127 -14.81 12.50 -12.64
CA LYS A 127 -15.46 13.82 -12.52
C LYS A 127 -15.13 14.80 -13.66
N ALA A 128 -14.32 14.40 -14.64
CA ALA A 128 -14.00 15.21 -15.82
C ALA A 128 -14.97 15.03 -17.00
N GLN A 129 -16.12 14.35 -16.80
CA GLN A 129 -17.15 14.18 -17.82
C GLN A 129 -18.47 14.84 -17.45
#